data_AF-R7CII8-F1
#
_entry.id   AF-R7CII8-F1
#
_cell.length_a   1.000
_cell.length_b   1.000
_cell.length_c   1.000
_cell.angle_alpha   90.00
_cell.angle_beta   90.00
_cell.angle_gamma   90.00
#
_symmetry.space_group_name_H-M   'P 1'
#
loop_
_entity.id
_entity.type
_entity.pdbx_description
1 polymer ?
#
loop_
_entity_poly.entity_id
_entity_poly.type
_entity_poly.pdbx_seq_one_letter_code
_entity_poly.pdbx_strand_id
1 'polypeptide(L)'
;MVCVNEGKHVFTKEIDEICDLAGIAHCRSAEVEELLQKELFEPQSLRIIRSSYSTDILVPDRIKLTKAMPKVACDRSNLEDYMRFMLKGEIR
;
A
#
# COMPACT_ATOMS: atom_id res chain seq x y z
N MET A 1 8.56 -16.98 -15.51
CA MET A 1 7.23 -17.33 -16.04
C MET A 1 6.64 -16.05 -16.62
N VAL A 2 6.43 -16.00 -17.94
CA VAL A 2 5.94 -14.82 -18.67
C VAL A 2 4.55 -15.15 -19.17
N CYS A 3 3.55 -14.34 -18.78
CA CYS A 3 2.24 -14.33 -19.39
C CYS A 3 1.99 -12.92 -19.91
N VAL A 4 1.88 -12.77 -21.23
CA VAL A 4 1.35 -11.58 -21.89
C VAL A 4 0.22 -12.08 -22.80
N ASN A 5 -1.01 -11.63 -22.56
CA ASN A 5 -2.06 -11.64 -23.59
C ASN A 5 -3.04 -10.47 -23.36
N GLU A 6 -3.14 -9.64 -24.41
CA GLU A 6 -4.16 -8.64 -24.76
C GLU A 6 -4.90 -7.84 -23.67
N GLY A 7 -4.57 -6.54 -23.55
CA GLY A 7 -5.57 -5.52 -23.21
C GLY A 7 -5.33 -4.62 -21.99
N LYS A 8 -4.18 -4.66 -21.33
CA LYS A 8 -3.58 -3.62 -20.46
C LYS A 8 -2.43 -4.29 -19.71
N HIS A 9 -1.27 -4.29 -20.36
CA HIS A 9 -0.07 -4.87 -19.77
C HIS A 9 0.67 -3.78 -19.01
N VAL A 10 0.42 -3.68 -17.71
CA VAL A 10 1.33 -3.01 -16.78
C VAL A 10 1.37 -3.88 -15.52
N PHE A 11 2.56 -4.26 -15.07
CA PHE A 11 2.86 -4.76 -13.72
C PHE A 11 2.99 -6.27 -13.38
N THR A 12 3.16 -7.22 -14.30
CA THR A 12 3.37 -8.63 -13.85
C THR A 12 4.77 -8.95 -13.33
N LYS A 13 5.81 -8.18 -13.68
CA LYS A 13 7.17 -8.37 -13.13
C LYS A 13 7.51 -7.41 -11.99
N GLU A 14 6.99 -6.19 -12.06
CA GLU A 14 7.22 -5.15 -11.06
C GLU A 14 6.39 -5.38 -9.78
N ILE A 15 5.18 -5.94 -9.84
CA ILE A 15 4.34 -6.14 -8.64
C ILE A 15 4.93 -7.14 -7.65
N ASP A 16 5.66 -8.16 -8.10
CA ASP A 16 6.22 -9.17 -7.20
C ASP A 16 7.37 -8.58 -6.36
N GLU A 17 8.27 -7.83 -7.01
CA GLU A 17 9.31 -7.05 -6.33
C GLU A 17 8.72 -5.93 -5.47
N ILE A 18 7.66 -5.27 -5.95
CA ILE A 18 6.93 -4.27 -5.17
C ILE A 18 6.27 -4.93 -3.95
N CYS A 19 5.67 -6.11 -4.04
CA CYS A 19 5.07 -6.83 -2.90
C CYS A 19 6.11 -7.30 -1.88
N ASP A 20 7.36 -7.52 -2.29
CA ASP A 20 8.43 -7.88 -1.35
C ASP A 20 8.81 -6.70 -0.43
N LEU A 21 8.72 -5.46 -0.94
CA LEU A 21 9.02 -4.23 -0.21
C LEU A 21 7.78 -3.57 0.40
N ALA A 22 6.64 -3.69 -0.27
CA ALA A 22 5.38 -3.11 0.12
C ALA A 22 4.84 -3.72 1.41
N GLY A 23 4.06 -2.91 2.10
CA GLY A 23 3.43 -3.27 3.36
C GLY A 23 2.05 -2.69 3.47
N ILE A 24 1.30 -3.24 4.41
CA ILE A 24 -0.03 -2.79 4.78
C ILE A 24 0.11 -2.13 6.13
N ALA A 25 -0.09 -0.82 6.15
CA ALA A 25 -0.15 -0.03 7.36
C ALA A 25 -1.56 -0.12 7.95
N HIS A 26 -1.69 -0.61 9.17
CA HIS A 26 -2.93 -0.57 9.92
C HIS A 26 -2.95 0.72 10.75
N CYS A 27 -3.57 1.75 10.18
CA CYS A 27 -3.65 3.09 10.75
C CYS A 27 -5.03 3.37 11.36
N ARG A 28 -5.07 4.27 12.35
CA ARG A 28 -6.31 4.93 12.77
C ARG A 28 -6.48 6.25 12.00
N SER A 29 -7.65 6.85 12.04
CA SER A 29 -7.92 8.13 11.37
C SER A 29 -6.87 9.19 11.68
N ALA A 30 -6.43 9.31 12.94
CA ALA A 30 -5.38 10.23 13.35
C ALA A 30 -4.01 9.94 12.71
N GLU A 31 -3.64 8.66 12.60
CA GLU A 31 -2.36 8.24 11.99
C GLU A 31 -2.38 8.44 10.47
N VAL A 32 -3.54 8.27 9.82
CA VAL A 32 -3.70 8.54 8.39
C VAL A 32 -3.47 10.01 8.11
N GLU A 33 -4.02 10.91 8.93
CA GLU A 33 -3.80 12.35 8.79
C GLU A 33 -2.33 12.71 8.99
N GLU A 34 -1.67 12.15 10.01
CA GLU A 34 -0.24 12.35 10.22
C GLU A 34 0.59 11.85 9.03
N LEU A 35 0.27 10.69 8.48
CA LEU A 35 0.94 10.14 7.30
C LEU A 35 0.79 11.04 6.07
N LEU A 36 -0.42 11.56 5.83
CA LEU A 36 -0.70 12.48 4.72
C LEU A 36 0.01 13.82 4.92
N GLN A 37 0.11 14.31 6.16
CA GLN A 37 0.85 15.54 6.49
C GLN A 37 2.36 15.39 6.31
N LYS A 38 2.90 14.19 6.53
CA LYS A 38 4.34 13.93 6.37
C LYS A 38 4.78 13.74 4.92
N GLU A 39 3.84 13.58 3.98
CA GLU A 39 4.11 13.39 2.55
C GLU A 39 5.22 12.33 2.29
N LEU A 40 5.20 11.24 3.07
CA LEU A 40 6.26 10.22 3.10
C LEU A 40 6.42 9.47 1.76
N PHE A 41 5.37 9.47 0.96
CA PHE A 41 5.24 8.72 -0.28
C PHE A 41 4.65 9.63 -1.34
N GLU A 42 4.95 9.32 -2.60
CA GLU A 42 4.45 10.11 -3.72
C GLU A 42 2.92 10.04 -3.81
N PRO A 43 2.27 11.16 -4.17
CA PRO A 43 0.83 11.15 -4.44
C PRO A 43 0.55 10.11 -5.51
N GLN A 44 -0.55 9.39 -5.35
CA GLN A 44 -0.99 8.25 -6.16
C GLN A 44 -0.25 6.93 -5.95
N SER A 45 0.80 6.90 -5.12
CA SER A 45 1.47 5.65 -4.73
C SER A 45 0.81 4.96 -3.54
N LEU A 46 0.00 5.70 -2.79
CA LEU A 46 -0.71 5.18 -1.62
C LEU A 46 -2.11 4.72 -2.00
N ARG A 47 -2.50 3.55 -1.48
CA ARG A 47 -3.89 3.08 -1.58
C ARG A 47 -4.48 2.90 -0.21
N ILE A 48 -5.62 3.54 0.02
CA ILE A 48 -6.25 3.59 1.34
C ILE A 48 -7.57 2.82 1.27
N ILE A 49 -7.73 1.83 2.14
CA ILE A 49 -9.00 1.15 2.40
C ILE A 49 -9.46 1.54 3.79
N ARG A 50 -10.58 2.23 3.88
CA ARG A 50 -11.21 2.55 5.16
C ARG A 50 -12.12 1.40 5.57
N SER A 51 -11.79 0.74 6.67
CA SER A 51 -12.63 -0.25 7.34
C SER A 51 -13.43 0.42 8.46
N SER A 52 -14.44 -0.25 9.03
CA SER A 52 -15.31 0.36 10.05
C SER A 52 -14.60 0.77 11.35
N TYR A 53 -13.48 0.13 11.69
CA TYR A 53 -12.76 0.37 12.95
C TYR A 53 -11.27 0.73 12.76
N SER A 54 -10.75 0.59 11.54
CA SER A 54 -9.35 0.81 11.19
C SER A 54 -9.25 1.29 9.74
N THR A 55 -8.13 1.91 9.38
CA THR A 55 -7.82 2.28 8.00
C THR A 55 -6.56 1.56 7.58
N ASP A 56 -6.68 0.73 6.56
CA ASP A 56 -5.58 -0.02 6.00
C ASP A 56 -4.98 0.79 4.85
N ILE A 57 -3.66 0.96 4.80
CA ILE A 57 -2.97 1.70 3.74
C ILE A 57 -1.89 0.82 3.12
N LEU A 58 -1.98 0.59 1.83
CA LEU A 58 -0.88 -0.01 1.08
C LEU A 58 0.21 1.03 0.87
N VAL A 59 1.39 0.74 1.40
CA VAL A 59 2.60 1.54 1.22
C VAL A 59 3.60 0.78 0.34
N PRO A 60 4.29 1.43 -0.59
CA PRO A 60 5.29 0.77 -1.44
C PRO A 60 6.56 0.38 -0.68
N ASP A 61 6.82 1.02 0.48
CA ASP A 61 8.00 0.77 1.30
C ASP A 61 7.60 0.75 2.78
N ARG A 62 7.48 -0.45 3.34
CA ARG A 62 7.13 -0.62 4.76
C ARG A 62 8.21 -0.10 5.70
N ILE A 63 9.49 -0.13 5.29
CA ILE A 63 10.60 0.29 6.14
C ILE A 63 10.58 1.81 6.33
N LYS A 64 10.31 2.56 5.26
CA LYS A 64 10.10 4.02 5.35
C LYS A 64 8.96 4.36 6.29
N LEU A 65 7.84 3.66 6.17
CA LEU A 65 6.70 3.85 7.06
C LEU A 65 7.08 3.55 8.52
N THR A 66 7.61 2.38 8.82
CA THR A 66 7.98 1.99 10.20
C THR A 66 9.01 2.94 10.80
N LYS A 67 9.92 3.50 9.99
CA LYS A 67 10.87 4.54 10.46
C LYS A 67 10.19 5.86 10.79
N ALA A 68 9.23 6.28 9.96
CA ALA A 68 8.52 7.54 10.16
C ALA A 68 7.45 7.46 11.25
N MET A 69 6.79 6.30 11.35
CA MET A 69 5.67 6.01 12.24
C MET A 69 5.83 4.61 12.87
N PRO A 70 6.76 4.43 13.82
CA PRO A 70 6.98 3.12 14.47
C PRO A 70 5.81 2.67 15.35
N LYS A 71 4.85 3.57 15.62
CA LYS A 71 3.61 3.26 16.36
C LYS A 71 2.55 2.57 15.48
N VAL A 72 2.67 2.71 14.16
CA VAL A 72 1.75 2.09 13.20
C VAL A 72 2.20 0.66 12.96
N ALA A 73 1.27 -0.28 13.12
CA ALA A 73 1.53 -1.66 12.73
C ALA A 73 1.62 -1.74 11.20
N CYS A 74 2.74 -2.26 10.69
CA CYS A 74 2.92 -2.46 9.27
C CYS A 74 3.29 -3.90 8.98
N ASP A 75 2.39 -4.60 8.33
CA ASP A 75 2.56 -5.99 7.93
C ASP A 75 3.03 -6.08 6.48
N ARG A 76 3.67 -7.20 6.13
CA ARG A 76 4.10 -7.44 4.75
C ARG A 76 2.85 -7.62 3.87
N SER A 77 2.77 -6.90 2.75
CA SER A 77 1.71 -7.13 1.78
C SER A 77 1.99 -8.40 0.97
N ASN A 78 0.95 -9.17 0.68
CA ASN A 78 1.00 -10.24 -0.33
C ASN A 78 0.26 -9.79 -1.60
N LEU A 79 0.29 -10.63 -2.63
CA LEU A 79 -0.39 -10.37 -3.89
C LEU A 79 -1.91 -10.19 -3.75
N GLU A 80 -2.55 -10.96 -2.86
CA GLU A 80 -4.01 -10.88 -2.63
C GLU A 80 -4.39 -9.53 -2.02
N ASP A 81 -3.65 -9.08 -1.01
CA ASP A 81 -3.82 -7.75 -0.43
C ASP A 81 -3.56 -6.66 -1.47
N TYR A 82 -2.47 -6.76 -2.24
CA TYR A 82 -2.18 -5.81 -3.30
C TYR A 82 -3.35 -5.69 -4.29
N MET A 83 -3.92 -6.81 -4.74
CA MET A 83 -5.11 -6.82 -5.60
C MET A 83 -6.33 -6.24 -4.90
N ARG A 84 -6.54 -6.55 -3.62
CA ARG A 84 -7.63 -5.98 -2.82
C ARG A 84 -7.53 -4.46 -2.75
N PHE A 85 -6.34 -3.92 -2.54
CA PHE A 85 -6.06 -2.49 -2.56
C PHE A 85 -6.22 -1.89 -3.95
N MET A 86 -5.79 -2.58 -5.01
CA MET A 86 -6.01 -2.13 -6.40
C MET A 86 -7.50 -2.01 -6.74
N LEU A 87 -8.34 -2.90 -6.21
CA LEU A 87 -9.77 -2.98 -6.51
C LEU A 87 -10.63 -2.10 -5.60
N LYS A 88 -10.29 -1.98 -4.32
CA LYS A 88 -11.10 -1.29 -3.29
C LYS A 88 -10.43 -0.06 -2.68
N GLY A 89 -9.13 0.10 -2.87
CA GLY A 89 -8.36 1.19 -2.28
C GLY A 89 -8.54 2.48 -3.06
N GLU A 90 -8.82 3.56 -2.34
CA GLU A 90 -8.78 4.90 -2.89
C GLU A 90 -7.32 5.32 -3.07
N ILE A 91 -6.99 5.79 -4.28
CA ILE A 91 -5.66 6.29 -4.62
C ILE A 91 -5.50 7.69 -4.02
N ARG A 92 -4.44 7.92 -3.25
CA ARG A 92 -4.13 9.23 -2.66
C ARG A 92 -2.71 9.66 -2.92
#